data_AF-A0A965DQA0-F1
#
_entry.id   AF-A0A965DQA0-F1
#
_cell.length_a   1.000
_cell.length_b   1.000
_cell.length_c   1.000
_cell.angle_alpha   90.00
_cell.angle_beta   90.00
_cell.angle_gamma   90.00
#
_symmetry.space_group_name_H-M   'P 1'
#
loop_
_entity.id
_entity.type
_entity.pdbx_description
1 polymer ?
#
loop_
_entity_poly.entity_id
_entity_poly.type
_entity_poly.pdbx_seq_one_letter_code
_entity_poly.pdbx_strand_id
1 'polypeptide(L)'
;MNLLNAGCGTHYARGWVNADVWSSGSTKPDVLVKVDEPYPFPDDYFDAIYLGHVIEHIDWRSVPAFLDDMRRIAKPGAPILVVGPDV
;
A
#
# COMPACT_ATOMS: atom_id res chain seq x y z
N MET A 1 2.79 -0.72 -16.98
CA MET A 1 2.56 0.19 -15.85
C MET A 1 2.72 -0.63 -14.59
N ASN A 2 3.44 -0.10 -13.61
CA ASN A 2 3.62 -0.71 -12.30
C ASN A 2 2.59 -0.08 -11.36
N LEU A 3 1.65 -0.87 -10.86
CA LEU A 3 0.55 -0.37 -10.01
C LEU A 3 0.61 -1.11 -8.67
N LEU A 4 0.44 -0.40 -7.56
CA LEU A 4 0.47 -0.99 -6.23
C LEU A 4 -0.91 -0.95 -5.58
N ASN A 5 -1.38 -2.12 -5.12
CA ASN A 5 -2.49 -2.27 -4.19
C ASN A 5 -1.89 -2.56 -2.81
N ALA A 6 -1.69 -1.52 -2.02
CA ALA A 6 -1.07 -1.60 -0.70
C ALA A 6 -2.14 -1.86 0.37
N GLY A 7 -1.90 -2.85 1.24
CA GLY A 7 -2.90 -3.36 2.18
C GLY A 7 -4.07 -4.06 1.47
N CYS A 8 -3.78 -4.98 0.55
CA CYS A 8 -4.79 -5.55 -0.34
C CYS A 8 -5.90 -6.34 0.38
N GLY A 9 -5.63 -6.86 1.58
CA GLY A 9 -6.53 -7.74 2.33
C GLY A 9 -7.03 -8.90 1.45
N THR A 10 -8.34 -9.12 1.46
CA THR A 10 -9.00 -10.11 0.61
C THR A 10 -9.29 -9.62 -0.81
N HIS A 11 -8.96 -8.37 -1.13
CA HIS A 11 -9.25 -7.70 -2.41
C HIS A 11 -8.03 -7.72 -3.33
N TYR A 12 -7.69 -8.89 -3.85
CA TYR A 12 -6.60 -9.03 -4.81
C TYR A 12 -6.92 -8.33 -6.14
N ALA A 13 -6.06 -7.41 -6.57
CA ALA A 13 -6.20 -6.67 -7.82
C ALA A 13 -5.34 -7.31 -8.91
N ARG A 14 -5.98 -7.94 -9.91
CA ARG A 14 -5.28 -8.58 -11.03
C ARG A 14 -4.53 -7.53 -11.86
N GLY A 15 -3.24 -7.80 -12.14
CA GLY A 15 -2.38 -6.90 -12.92
C GLY A 15 -1.73 -5.79 -12.10
N TRP A 16 -1.94 -5.79 -10.78
CA TRP A 16 -1.28 -4.92 -9.82
C TRP A 16 -0.35 -5.75 -8.95
N VAL A 17 0.65 -5.12 -8.35
CA VAL A 17 1.40 -5.71 -7.24
C VAL A 17 0.53 -5.57 -5.99
N ASN A 18 0.24 -6.68 -5.34
CA ASN A 18 -0.56 -6.70 -4.11
C ASN A 18 0.37 -6.89 -2.91
N ALA A 19 0.34 -5.94 -1.98
CA ALA A 19 1.14 -5.99 -0.75
C ALA A 19 0.24 -6.00 0.47
N ASP A 20 0.57 -6.82 1.47
CA ASP A 20 -0.16 -6.87 2.74
C ASP A 20 0.75 -7.35 3.87
N VAL A 21 0.38 -7.07 5.12
CA VAL A 21 1.08 -7.60 6.31
C VAL A 21 0.56 -9.00 6.71
N TRP A 22 -0.54 -9.45 6.12
CA TRP A 22 -1.15 -10.76 6.35
C TRP A 22 -0.92 -11.69 5.15
N SER A 23 -0.76 -12.98 5.43
CA SER A 23 -0.84 -14.04 4.42
C SER A 23 -1.62 -15.21 5.02
N SER A 24 -2.73 -15.58 4.37
CA SER A 24 -3.70 -16.54 4.88
C SER A 24 -4.41 -17.28 3.73
N GLY A 25 -5.39 -18.13 4.05
CA GLY A 25 -6.21 -18.80 3.04
C GLY A 25 -6.99 -17.84 2.14
N SER A 26 -7.39 -16.67 2.65
CA SER A 26 -8.20 -15.66 1.96
C SER A 26 -7.42 -14.41 1.55
N THR A 27 -6.24 -14.18 2.13
CA THR A 27 -5.37 -13.03 1.83
C THR A 27 -4.06 -13.55 1.26
N LYS A 28 -3.81 -13.29 -0.02
CA LYS A 28 -2.65 -13.85 -0.75
C LYS A 28 -1.92 -12.73 -1.49
N PRO A 29 -1.15 -11.89 -0.77
CA PRO A 29 -0.39 -10.82 -1.41
C PRO A 29 0.75 -11.40 -2.24
N ASP A 30 1.20 -10.65 -3.24
CA ASP A 30 2.43 -10.93 -3.99
C ASP A 30 3.66 -10.60 -3.14
N VAL A 31 3.54 -9.61 -2.25
CA VAL A 31 4.60 -9.16 -1.34
C VAL A 31 4.06 -9.09 0.09
N LEU A 32 4.64 -9.91 0.98
CA LEU A 32 4.39 -9.79 2.41
C LEU A 32 5.25 -8.65 2.98
N VAL A 33 4.60 -7.58 3.42
CA VAL A 33 5.26 -6.44 4.07
C VAL A 33 5.14 -6.59 5.59
N LYS A 34 5.82 -5.73 6.35
CA LYS A 34 5.75 -5.74 7.81
C LYS A 34 5.19 -4.42 8.32
N VAL A 35 4.53 -4.49 9.46
CA VAL A 35 4.04 -3.31 10.18
C VAL A 35 5.24 -2.47 10.60
N ASP A 36 5.11 -1.15 10.47
CA ASP A 36 6.12 -0.15 10.85
C ASP A 36 7.50 -0.27 10.17
N GLU A 37 7.61 -1.05 9.08
CA GLU A 37 8.80 -1.07 8.22
C GLU A 37 8.47 -0.44 6.85
N PRO A 38 9.43 0.29 6.22
CA PRO A 38 9.29 0.76 4.85
C PRO A 38 8.99 -0.38 3.88
N TYR A 39 8.16 -0.13 2.88
CA TYR A 39 7.85 -1.09 1.84
C TYR A 39 9.11 -1.43 1.03
N PRO A 40 9.35 -2.71 0.70
CA PRO A 40 10.59 -3.19 0.10
C PRO A 40 10.63 -2.95 -1.42
N PHE A 41 10.32 -1.72 -1.84
CA PHE A 41 10.34 -1.29 -3.23
C PHE A 41 11.35 -0.16 -3.45
N PRO A 42 11.95 -0.07 -4.65
CA PRO A 42 12.79 1.06 -5.02
C PRO A 42 12.01 2.38 -4.99
N ASP A 43 12.75 3.47 -4.86
CA ASP A 43 12.21 4.82 -5.02
C ASP A 43 11.68 5.03 -6.45
N ASP A 44 10.65 5.86 -6.60
CA ASP A 44 10.06 6.22 -7.89
C ASP A 44 9.69 5.02 -8.80
N TYR A 45 9.16 3.94 -8.21
CA TYR A 45 8.92 2.70 -8.93
C TYR A 45 7.50 2.57 -9.51
N PHE A 46 6.48 2.97 -8.75
CA PHE A 46 5.07 2.79 -9.12
C PHE A 46 4.50 3.99 -9.89
N ASP A 47 3.70 3.68 -10.91
CA ASP A 47 2.94 4.63 -11.72
C ASP A 47 1.64 5.08 -11.03
N ALA A 48 1.12 4.29 -10.08
CA ALA A 48 0.03 4.65 -9.18
C ALA A 48 0.01 3.74 -7.94
N ILE A 49 -0.51 4.27 -6.83
CA ILE A 49 -0.71 3.52 -5.58
C ILE A 49 -2.16 3.67 -5.12
N TYR A 50 -2.76 2.56 -4.73
CA TYR A 50 -4.07 2.51 -4.09
C TYR A 50 -3.94 2.03 -2.64
N LEU A 51 -4.58 2.76 -1.75
CA LEU A 51 -4.71 2.49 -0.32
C LEU A 51 -6.20 2.44 0.03
N GLY A 52 -6.78 1.23 -0.03
CA GLY A 52 -8.19 1.01 0.32
C GLY A 52 -8.33 0.46 1.72
N HIS A 53 -8.93 1.23 2.64
CA HIS A 53 -9.14 0.84 4.03
C HIS A 53 -7.85 0.49 4.78
N VAL A 54 -6.77 1.24 4.53
CA VAL A 54 -5.46 1.03 5.16
C VAL A 54 -5.16 2.07 6.22
N ILE A 55 -5.41 3.34 5.91
CA ILE A 55 -4.93 4.47 6.71
C ILE A 55 -5.56 4.49 8.11
N GLU A 56 -6.79 3.98 8.26
CA GLU A 56 -7.49 3.85 9.55
C GLU A 56 -6.87 2.82 10.50
N HIS A 57 -6.02 1.93 9.98
CA HIS A 57 -5.32 0.91 10.77
C HIS A 57 -3.91 1.35 11.20
N ILE A 58 -3.42 2.47 10.70
CA ILE A 58 -2.11 3.02 11.04
C ILE A 58 -2.25 3.90 12.28
N ASP A 59 -1.34 3.78 13.26
CA ASP A 59 -1.30 4.73 14.38
C ASP A 59 -1.15 6.15 13.83
N TRP A 60 -1.98 7.08 14.32
CA TRP A 60 -2.05 8.44 13.79
C TRP A 60 -0.70 9.18 13.84
N ARG A 61 0.21 8.81 14.76
CA ARG A 61 1.57 9.38 14.84
C ARG A 61 2.50 8.83 13.76
N SER A 62 2.22 7.63 13.26
CA SER A 62 2.99 6.96 12.21
C SER A 62 2.48 7.28 10.80
N VAL A 63 1.27 7.84 10.66
CA VAL A 63 0.69 8.20 9.35
C VAL A 63 1.63 9.07 8.49
N PRO A 64 2.30 10.12 9.00
CA PRO A 64 3.23 10.90 8.17
C PRO A 64 4.36 10.04 7.60
N ALA A 65 5.01 9.22 8.42
CA ALA A 65 6.09 8.34 7.98
C ALA A 65 5.62 7.28 6.98
N PHE A 66 4.41 6.74 7.17
CA PHE A 66 3.79 5.81 6.23
C PHE A 66 3.52 6.48 4.88
N LEU A 67 2.95 7.69 4.87
CA LEU A 67 2.68 8.42 3.63
C LEU A 67 3.97 8.88 2.93
N ASP A 68 5.02 9.21 3.68
CA ASP A 68 6.35 9.49 3.12
C ASP A 68 6.92 8.27 2.40
N ASP A 69 6.72 7.07 2.96
CA ASP A 69 7.14 5.83 2.32
C ASP A 69 6.33 5.52 1.05
N MET A 70 5.02 5.74 1.06
CA MET A 70 4.18 5.64 -0.14
C MET A 70 4.62 6.66 -1.20
N ARG A 71 4.97 7.88 -0.78
CA ARG A 71 5.47 8.92 -1.68
C ARG A 71 6.84 8.58 -2.26
N ARG A 72 7.71 7.95 -1.47
CA ARG A 72 9.04 7.49 -1.88
C ARG A 72 8.97 6.46 -3.01
N ILE A 73 8.08 5.48 -2.90
CA ILE A 73 7.94 4.40 -3.90
C ILE A 73 7.07 4.80 -5.11
N ALA A 74 6.31 5.89 -5.02
CA ALA A 74 5.56 6.48 -6.13
C ALA A 74 6.46 7.37 -6.99
N LYS A 75 6.38 7.23 -8.33
CA LYS A 75 7.05 8.15 -9.26
C LYS A 75 6.65 9.61 -9.00
N PRO A 76 7.51 10.59 -9.35
CA PRO A 76 7.15 11.99 -9.20
C PRO A 76 5.90 12.32 -10.03
N GLY A 77 4.85 12.81 -9.37
CA GLY A 77 3.56 13.12 -10.00
C GLY A 77 2.62 11.93 -10.19
N ALA A 78 3.01 10.71 -9.77
CA ALA A 78 2.10 9.58 -9.76
C ALA A 78 0.97 9.78 -8.73
N PRO A 79 -0.27 9.41 -9.07
CA PRO A 79 -1.38 9.50 -8.13
C PRO A 79 -1.24 8.45 -7.01
N ILE A 80 -1.53 8.89 -5.79
CA ILE A 80 -1.74 8.04 -4.62
C ILE A 80 -3.20 8.23 -4.20
N LEU A 81 -4.00 7.18 -4.31
CA LEU A 81 -5.43 7.24 -3.98
C LEU A 81 -5.65 6.59 -2.61
N VAL A 82 -6.26 7.35 -1.70
CA VAL A 82 -6.57 6.92 -0.33
C VAL A 82 -8.08 6.89 -0.15
N VAL A 83 -8.60 5.75 0.27
CA VAL A 83 -10.01 5.53 0.59
C VAL A 83 -10.10 5.00 2.00
N GLY A 84 -10.91 5.66 2.84
CA GLY A 84 -11.21 5.24 4.20
C GLY A 84 -12.73 5.10 4.41
N PRO A 85 -13.14 4.69 5.62
CA PRO A 85 -14.55 4.53 5.95
C PRO A 85 -15.22 5.90 6.08
N ASP A 86 -16.50 5.97 5.70
CA ASP A 86 -17.38 7.08 6.02
C ASP A 86 -18.07 6.76 7.35
N VAL A 87 -17.68 7.47 8.41
CA VAL A 87 -18.11 7.23 9.80
C VAL A 87 -18.85 8.42 10.39
#